data_AF-A0A2Z4U8Z9-F1
#
_entry.id   AF-A0A2Z4U8Z9-F1
#
_cell.length_a   1.000
_cell.length_b   1.000
_cell.length_c   1.000
_cell.angle_alpha   90.00
_cell.angle_beta   90.00
_cell.angle_gamma   90.00
#
_symmetry.space_group_name_H-M   'P 1'
#
loop_
_entity.id
_entity.type
_entity.pdbx_description
1 polymer ?
#
loop_
_entity_poly.entity_id
_entity_poly.type
_entity_poly.pdbx_seq_one_letter_code
_entity_poly.pdbx_strand_id
1 'polypeptide(L)'
;MSKNKNKATSSLNQIKKSTNIVFNVIFLILGCMCIFPLLFAFSISITSESALQAGGYHLIPQEFSSAAYMFLWNEREMIIRAFVMSVLVTCIGTVITVCLTTSMGYVASRTTFKLKKLYTWIIFIPMVFNGGMFASYVVVNNILNLRDTIWALILPLACSSFSVTICRTFFRTTVPDALIEAAKIDGAGQFRIWSGIVLPISKPVMATIGMFAAFGYWNDWFQASLYISDTKLNTLQAMLNSIQNNIDYLANNPYGGLSMQQYKMSMPTESVRMAIAMVIIIPIALTYPFFQKYFISGLTIGSVKE
;
A
#
# COMPACT_ATOMS: atom_id res chain seq x y z
N MET A 1 -24.79 -36.91 -23.36
CA MET A 1 -23.46 -37.40 -22.89
C MET A 1 -22.51 -36.31 -22.37
N SER A 2 -22.61 -35.03 -22.76
CA SER A 2 -21.70 -33.96 -22.28
C SER A 2 -21.90 -33.54 -20.79
N LYS A 3 -23.15 -33.46 -20.29
CA LYS A 3 -23.43 -33.06 -18.88
C LYS A 3 -22.88 -34.02 -17.81
N ASN A 4 -22.72 -35.31 -18.12
CA ASN A 4 -22.19 -36.30 -17.15
C ASN A 4 -20.66 -36.28 -17.05
N LYS A 5 -19.93 -35.86 -18.09
CA LYS A 5 -18.47 -35.72 -18.03
C LYS A 5 -18.05 -34.54 -17.13
N ASN A 6 -18.75 -33.40 -17.21
CA ASN A 6 -18.46 -32.24 -16.35
C ASN A 6 -18.80 -32.49 -14.87
N LYS A 7 -19.80 -33.35 -14.59
CA LYS A 7 -20.13 -33.74 -13.21
C LYS A 7 -19.03 -34.65 -12.62
N ALA A 8 -18.50 -35.57 -13.42
CA ALA A 8 -17.44 -36.50 -13.02
C ALA A 8 -16.06 -35.82 -12.84
N THR A 9 -15.74 -34.78 -13.61
CA THR A 9 -14.51 -34.00 -13.38
C THR A 9 -14.62 -33.11 -12.13
N SER A 10 -15.82 -32.63 -11.80
CA SER A 10 -16.05 -31.86 -10.55
C SER A 10 -16.02 -32.70 -9.28
N SER A 11 -16.19 -34.04 -9.36
CA SER A 11 -16.18 -34.93 -8.19
C SER A 11 -14.79 -35.35 -7.74
N LEU A 12 -13.77 -35.24 -8.60
CA LEU A 12 -12.40 -35.65 -8.29
C LEU A 12 -11.65 -34.66 -7.37
N ASN A 13 -12.06 -33.39 -7.36
CA ASN A 13 -11.49 -32.32 -6.52
C ASN A 13 -12.37 -31.94 -5.31
N GLN A 14 -13.34 -32.77 -4.94
CA GLN A 14 -14.18 -32.47 -3.77
C GLN A 14 -13.44 -32.83 -2.49
N ILE A 15 -13.06 -31.78 -1.76
CA ILE A 15 -12.54 -31.91 -0.40
C ILE A 15 -13.58 -32.68 0.44
N LYS A 16 -13.14 -33.74 1.12
CA LYS A 16 -14.01 -34.52 2.03
C LYS A 16 -14.68 -33.56 3.03
N LYS A 17 -15.96 -33.80 3.37
CA LYS A 17 -16.73 -32.91 4.27
C LYS A 17 -16.00 -32.62 5.60
N SER A 18 -15.34 -33.62 6.18
CA SER A 18 -14.52 -33.47 7.39
C SER A 18 -13.34 -32.51 7.17
N THR A 19 -12.59 -32.70 6.09
CA THR A 19 -11.46 -31.83 5.72
C THR A 19 -11.93 -30.40 5.43
N ASN A 20 -13.09 -30.21 4.81
CA ASN A 20 -13.66 -28.88 4.57
C ASN A 20 -14.04 -28.17 5.88
N ILE A 21 -14.61 -28.89 6.85
CA ILE A 21 -14.91 -28.34 8.19
C ILE A 21 -13.61 -27.92 8.88
N VAL A 22 -12.57 -28.77 8.83
CA VAL A 22 -11.25 -28.43 9.40
C VAL A 22 -10.68 -27.16 8.76
N PHE A 23 -10.70 -27.05 7.44
CA PHE A 23 -10.23 -25.82 6.77
C PHE A 23 -11.06 -24.59 7.12
N ASN A 24 -12.39 -24.72 7.21
CA ASN A 24 -13.24 -23.61 7.63
C ASN A 24 -12.94 -23.16 9.07
N VAL A 25 -12.71 -24.10 9.98
CA VAL A 25 -12.31 -23.77 11.36
C VAL A 25 -10.95 -23.06 11.38
N ILE A 26 -9.97 -23.57 10.62
CA ILE A 26 -8.66 -22.92 10.51
C ILE A 26 -8.79 -21.51 9.93
N PHE A 27 -9.56 -21.32 8.85
CA PHE A 27 -9.78 -20.00 8.25
C PHE A 27 -10.54 -19.05 9.19
N LEU A 28 -11.46 -19.57 10.00
CA LEU A 28 -12.16 -18.77 11.00
C LEU A 28 -11.20 -18.31 12.11
N ILE A 29 -10.34 -19.20 12.60
CA ILE A 29 -9.32 -18.85 13.60
C ILE A 29 -8.36 -17.80 13.04
N LEU A 30 -7.85 -18.02 11.83
CA LEU A 30 -6.95 -17.06 11.16
C LEU A 30 -7.64 -15.71 10.94
N GLY A 31 -8.90 -15.71 10.51
CA GLY A 31 -9.71 -14.50 10.36
C GLY A 31 -9.84 -13.74 11.69
N CYS A 32 -10.16 -14.44 12.78
CA CYS A 32 -10.21 -13.85 14.11
C CYS A 32 -8.86 -13.28 14.56
N MET A 33 -7.75 -13.98 14.31
CA MET A 33 -6.41 -13.51 14.63
C MET A 33 -6.03 -12.23 13.86
N CYS A 34 -6.51 -12.04 12.64
CA CYS A 34 -6.29 -10.80 11.87
C CYS A 34 -7.12 -9.62 12.39
N ILE A 35 -8.34 -9.87 12.88
CA ILE A 35 -9.24 -8.81 13.37
C ILE A 35 -8.87 -8.40 14.81
N PHE A 36 -8.34 -9.34 15.60
CA PHE A 36 -8.04 -9.12 17.02
C PHE A 36 -7.17 -7.88 17.30
N PRO A 37 -6.02 -7.65 16.61
CA PRO A 37 -5.20 -6.46 16.82
C PRO A 37 -5.94 -5.14 16.56
N LEU A 38 -6.87 -5.13 15.61
CA LEU A 38 -7.67 -3.94 15.29
C LEU A 38 -8.65 -3.61 16.41
N LEU A 39 -9.34 -4.63 16.94
CA LEU A 39 -10.23 -4.47 18.09
C LEU A 39 -9.45 -4.06 19.34
N PHE A 40 -8.26 -4.62 19.52
CA PHE A 40 -7.41 -4.29 20.65
C PHE A 40 -6.89 -2.85 20.60
N ALA A 41 -6.40 -2.40 19.44
CA ALA A 41 -5.99 -1.01 19.23
C ALA A 41 -7.16 -0.05 19.45
N PHE A 42 -8.36 -0.39 18.95
CA PHE A 42 -9.56 0.39 19.19
C PHE A 42 -9.91 0.48 20.68
N SER A 43 -9.89 -0.64 21.42
CA SER A 43 -10.12 -0.66 22.87
C SER A 43 -9.15 0.27 23.61
N ILE A 44 -7.86 0.22 23.29
CA ILE A 44 -6.84 1.08 23.91
C ILE A 44 -7.11 2.55 23.62
N SER A 45 -7.53 2.89 22.39
CA SER A 45 -7.80 4.27 21.98
C SER A 45 -8.97 4.94 22.71
N ILE A 46 -9.87 4.15 23.31
CA ILE A 46 -11.02 4.63 24.09
C ILE A 46 -10.85 4.39 25.60
N THR A 47 -9.69 3.91 26.06
CA THR A 47 -9.40 3.67 27.48
C THR A 47 -8.65 4.86 28.09
N SER A 48 -8.91 5.17 29.36
CA SER A 48 -8.15 6.18 30.11
C SER A 48 -6.69 5.75 30.32
N GLU A 49 -5.75 6.70 30.25
CA GLU A 49 -4.33 6.41 30.45
C GLU A 49 -4.05 5.89 31.87
N SER A 50 -4.76 6.39 32.87
CA SER A 50 -4.66 5.92 34.25
C SER A 50 -5.08 4.46 34.40
N ALA A 51 -6.15 4.03 33.72
CA ALA A 51 -6.58 2.63 33.72
C ALA A 51 -5.59 1.73 32.98
N LEU A 52 -5.00 2.21 31.87
CA LEU A 52 -3.97 1.47 31.15
C LEU A 52 -2.71 1.24 31.99
N GLN A 53 -2.27 2.25 32.75
CA GLN A 53 -1.09 2.14 33.62
C GLN A 53 -1.34 1.28 34.86
N ALA A 54 -2.53 1.35 35.46
CA ALA A 54 -2.86 0.63 36.69
C ALA A 54 -3.29 -0.83 36.44
N GLY A 55 -4.11 -1.05 35.43
CA GLY A 55 -4.72 -2.36 35.14
C GLY A 55 -4.08 -3.09 33.96
N GLY A 56 -3.33 -2.42 33.10
CA GLY A 56 -2.81 -2.99 31.85
C GLY A 56 -3.87 -3.05 30.73
N TYR A 57 -3.46 -3.64 29.60
CA TYR A 57 -4.25 -3.64 28.37
C TYR A 57 -5.34 -4.73 28.37
N HIS A 58 -6.57 -4.33 28.07
CA HIS A 58 -7.73 -5.21 28.02
C HIS A 58 -8.51 -5.02 26.71
N LEU A 59 -9.15 -6.10 26.23
CA LEU A 59 -10.00 -6.06 25.04
C LEU A 59 -11.29 -5.26 25.29
N ILE A 60 -11.81 -5.31 26.52
CA ILE A 60 -12.92 -4.48 26.96
C ILE A 60 -12.33 -3.40 27.88
N PRO A 61 -12.54 -2.11 27.58
CA PRO A 61 -11.98 -1.03 28.38
C PRO A 61 -12.56 -1.07 29.79
N GLN A 62 -11.69 -0.98 30.80
CA GLN A 62 -12.12 -0.90 32.20
C GLN A 62 -12.76 0.46 32.53
N GLU A 63 -12.24 1.51 31.90
CA GLU A 63 -12.74 2.88 32.03
C GLU A 63 -12.76 3.53 30.64
N PHE A 64 -13.95 3.97 30.21
CA PHE A 64 -14.10 4.69 28.96
C PHE A 64 -13.61 6.12 29.10
N SER A 65 -12.76 6.57 28.16
CA SER A 65 -12.27 7.93 28.09
C SER A 65 -12.23 8.43 26.65
N SER A 66 -12.75 9.64 26.44
CA SER A 66 -12.66 10.35 25.16
C SER A 66 -11.42 11.26 25.08
N ALA A 67 -10.51 11.20 26.05
CA ALA A 67 -9.37 12.13 26.15
C ALA A 67 -8.47 12.09 24.90
N ALA A 68 -8.20 10.89 24.37
CA ALA A 68 -7.40 10.73 23.16
C ALA A 68 -8.06 11.42 21.95
N TYR A 69 -9.37 11.22 21.76
CA TYR A 69 -10.11 11.85 20.67
C TYR A 69 -10.28 13.36 20.86
N MET A 70 -10.40 13.85 22.10
CA MET A 70 -10.37 15.29 22.39
C MET A 70 -9.00 15.90 22.03
N PHE A 71 -7.90 15.20 22.31
CA PHE A 71 -6.57 15.62 21.88
C PHE A 71 -6.49 15.71 20.34
N LEU A 72 -6.96 14.67 19.63
CA LEU A 72 -7.04 14.70 18.16
C LEU A 72 -7.91 15.84 17.64
N TRP A 73 -9.00 16.18 18.34
CA TRP A 73 -9.88 17.29 17.96
C TRP A 73 -9.21 18.66 18.15
N ASN A 74 -8.41 18.81 19.19
CA ASN A 74 -7.62 20.03 19.42
C ASN A 74 -6.54 20.19 18.34
N GLU A 75 -5.88 19.10 17.97
CA GLU A 75 -4.85 19.04 16.91
C GLU A 75 -5.43 18.79 15.49
N ARG A 76 -6.73 19.02 15.30
CA ARG A 76 -7.44 18.68 14.05
C ARG A 76 -6.83 19.32 12.81
N GLU A 77 -6.29 20.53 12.91
CA GLU A 77 -5.70 21.21 11.75
C GLU A 77 -4.47 20.48 11.22
N MET A 78 -3.63 19.95 12.11
CA MET A 78 -2.47 19.14 11.75
C MET A 78 -2.91 17.79 11.18
N ILE A 79 -3.85 17.11 11.84
CA ILE A 79 -4.32 15.77 11.44
C ILE A 79 -5.05 15.81 10.10
N ILE A 80 -5.95 16.79 9.91
CA ILE A 80 -6.68 16.95 8.64
C ILE A 80 -5.70 17.28 7.50
N ARG A 81 -4.71 18.14 7.76
CA ARG A 81 -3.67 18.45 6.76
C ARG A 81 -2.87 17.20 6.38
N ALA A 82 -2.44 16.42 7.37
CA ALA A 82 -1.71 15.18 7.14
C ALA A 82 -2.56 14.14 6.39
N PHE A 83 -3.86 14.06 6.72
CA PHE A 83 -4.82 13.22 5.98
C PHE A 83 -4.96 13.65 4.52
N VAL A 84 -5.12 14.96 4.27
CA VAL A 84 -5.19 15.50 2.90
C VAL A 84 -3.90 15.21 2.14
N MET A 85 -2.73 15.38 2.75
CA MET A 85 -1.45 15.05 2.11
C MET A 85 -1.32 13.56 1.82
N SER A 86 -1.72 12.69 2.76
CA SER A 86 -1.78 11.24 2.52
C SER A 86 -2.67 10.91 1.31
N VAL A 87 -3.91 11.41 1.27
CA VAL A 87 -4.83 11.15 0.16
C VAL A 87 -4.25 11.68 -1.16
N LEU A 88 -3.70 12.89 -1.16
CA LEU A 88 -3.14 13.52 -2.35
C LEU A 88 -1.95 12.72 -2.89
N VAL A 89 -0.96 12.42 -2.04
CA VAL A 89 0.22 11.63 -2.43
C VAL A 89 -0.19 10.24 -2.91
N THR A 90 -1.13 9.58 -2.22
CA THR A 90 -1.63 8.26 -2.61
C THR A 90 -2.37 8.30 -3.95
N CYS A 91 -3.25 9.27 -4.20
CA CYS A 91 -4.01 9.35 -5.44
C CYS A 91 -3.12 9.72 -6.63
N ILE A 92 -2.34 10.79 -6.52
CA ILE A 92 -1.46 11.26 -7.61
C ILE A 92 -0.37 10.22 -7.87
N GLY A 93 0.26 9.71 -6.81
CA GLY A 93 1.29 8.68 -6.90
C GLY A 93 0.77 7.42 -7.58
N THR A 94 -0.38 6.90 -7.15
CA THR A 94 -1.00 5.72 -7.77
C THR A 94 -1.28 5.91 -9.26
N VAL A 95 -1.82 7.05 -9.68
CA VAL A 95 -2.08 7.34 -11.09
C VAL A 95 -0.77 7.36 -11.90
N ILE A 96 0.24 8.06 -11.39
CA ILE A 96 1.57 8.11 -12.04
C ILE A 96 2.16 6.71 -12.13
N THR A 97 2.12 5.93 -11.05
CA THR A 97 2.64 4.56 -11.02
C THR A 97 1.96 3.66 -12.03
N VAL A 98 0.62 3.69 -12.11
CA VAL A 98 -0.12 2.88 -13.09
C VAL A 98 0.24 3.31 -14.52
N CYS A 99 0.30 4.61 -14.81
CA CYS A 99 0.66 5.13 -16.13
C CYS A 99 2.09 4.72 -16.55
N LEU A 100 3.07 4.90 -15.66
CA LEU A 100 4.46 4.51 -15.93
C LEU A 100 4.59 2.98 -16.07
N THR A 101 4.00 2.24 -15.15
CA THR A 101 4.11 0.78 -15.14
C THR A 101 3.47 0.15 -16.37
N THR A 102 2.28 0.62 -16.76
CA THR A 102 1.56 0.09 -17.94
C THR A 102 2.20 0.48 -19.25
N SER A 103 2.74 1.69 -19.37
CA SER A 103 3.48 2.10 -20.58
C SER A 103 4.77 1.28 -20.73
N MET A 104 5.55 1.14 -19.65
CA MET A 104 6.77 0.34 -19.65
C MET A 104 6.50 -1.15 -19.87
N GLY A 105 5.49 -1.70 -19.17
CA GLY A 105 5.06 -3.08 -19.32
C GLY A 105 4.63 -3.40 -20.75
N TYR A 106 3.92 -2.48 -21.41
CA TYR A 106 3.46 -2.67 -22.78
C TYR A 106 4.63 -2.82 -23.74
N VAL A 107 5.60 -1.91 -23.69
CA VAL A 107 6.81 -1.98 -24.53
C VAL A 107 7.61 -3.25 -24.24
N ALA A 108 7.79 -3.61 -22.97
CA ALA A 108 8.51 -4.84 -22.57
C ALA A 108 7.81 -6.13 -23.02
N SER A 109 6.49 -6.10 -23.23
CA SER A 109 5.71 -7.28 -23.65
C SER A 109 5.82 -7.58 -25.14
N ARG A 110 6.22 -6.61 -25.97
CA ARG A 110 6.26 -6.78 -27.43
C ARG A 110 7.57 -7.38 -27.91
N THR A 111 7.48 -8.49 -28.63
CA THR A 111 8.65 -9.22 -29.18
C THR A 111 9.29 -8.56 -30.39
N THR A 112 8.53 -7.71 -31.10
CA THR A 112 8.94 -6.96 -32.29
C THR A 112 9.80 -5.73 -31.98
N PHE A 113 9.92 -5.34 -30.70
CA PHE A 113 10.71 -4.18 -30.31
C PHE A 113 12.21 -4.46 -30.45
N LYS A 114 12.90 -3.68 -31.29
CA LYS A 114 14.32 -3.88 -31.63
C LYS A 114 15.24 -3.89 -30.39
N LEU A 115 14.97 -3.04 -29.41
CA LEU A 115 15.79 -2.89 -28.19
C LEU A 115 15.30 -3.74 -26.99
N LYS A 116 14.48 -4.79 -27.23
CA LYS A 116 13.88 -5.59 -26.16
C LYS A 116 14.87 -6.17 -25.14
N LYS A 117 16.07 -6.56 -25.58
CA LYS A 117 17.10 -7.13 -24.68
C LYS A 117 17.60 -6.07 -23.71
N LEU A 118 18.01 -4.90 -24.22
CA LEU A 118 18.46 -3.78 -23.40
C LEU A 118 17.35 -3.32 -22.44
N TYR A 119 16.13 -3.17 -22.94
CA TYR A 119 14.99 -2.75 -22.14
C TYR A 119 14.67 -3.73 -20.99
N THR A 120 14.78 -5.03 -21.26
CA THR A 120 14.61 -6.07 -20.23
C THR A 120 15.69 -5.94 -19.16
N TRP A 121 16.95 -5.68 -19.54
CA TRP A 121 18.04 -5.46 -18.58
C TRP A 121 17.85 -4.19 -17.74
N ILE A 122 17.41 -3.09 -18.34
CA ILE A 122 17.12 -1.84 -17.62
C ILE A 122 16.04 -2.04 -16.55
N ILE A 123 15.01 -2.86 -16.83
CA ILE A 123 13.99 -3.19 -15.84
C ILE A 123 14.52 -4.18 -14.80
N PHE A 124 15.31 -5.17 -15.21
CA PHE A 124 15.75 -6.26 -14.35
C PHE A 124 16.84 -5.85 -13.35
N ILE A 125 17.82 -5.03 -13.75
CA ILE A 125 18.95 -4.66 -12.88
C ILE A 125 18.48 -4.00 -11.57
N PRO A 126 17.60 -2.97 -11.58
CA PRO A 126 17.11 -2.34 -10.35
C PRO A 126 16.27 -3.27 -9.45
N MET A 127 15.77 -4.38 -10.01
CA MET A 127 15.02 -5.38 -9.24
C MET A 127 15.94 -6.21 -8.33
N VAL A 128 17.18 -6.43 -8.76
CA VAL A 128 18.17 -7.25 -8.05
C VAL A 128 19.17 -6.38 -7.29
N PHE A 129 19.53 -5.24 -7.86
CA PHE A 129 20.53 -4.32 -7.32
C PHE A 129 19.88 -2.96 -7.02
N ASN A 130 20.16 -2.40 -5.84
CA ASN A 130 19.74 -1.06 -5.47
C ASN A 130 20.96 -0.22 -5.07
N GLY A 131 20.96 1.07 -5.39
CA GLY A 131 22.05 2.00 -5.05
C GLY A 131 22.22 2.27 -3.55
N GLY A 132 21.27 1.81 -2.73
CA GLY A 132 21.23 2.04 -1.30
C GLY A 132 20.59 3.36 -0.92
N MET A 133 20.34 3.53 0.39
CA MET A 133 19.67 4.70 0.94
C MET A 133 20.46 5.99 0.68
N PHE A 134 21.79 5.98 0.88
CA PHE A 134 22.62 7.17 0.69
C PHE A 134 22.65 7.64 -0.77
N ALA A 135 22.83 6.73 -1.73
CA ALA A 135 22.82 7.09 -3.15
C ALA A 135 21.44 7.62 -3.56
N SER A 136 20.36 6.97 -3.11
CA SER A 136 18.99 7.43 -3.36
C SER A 136 18.76 8.83 -2.79
N TYR A 137 19.27 9.09 -1.58
CA TYR A 137 19.19 10.41 -0.95
C TYR A 137 19.92 11.48 -1.76
N VAL A 138 21.16 11.23 -2.18
CA VAL A 138 21.92 12.19 -3.00
C VAL A 138 21.21 12.48 -4.33
N VAL A 139 20.62 11.47 -4.98
CA VAL A 139 19.87 11.68 -6.22
C VAL A 139 18.65 12.56 -5.99
N VAL A 140 17.81 12.24 -5.00
CA VAL A 140 16.56 12.97 -4.76
C VAL A 140 16.82 14.37 -4.21
N ASN A 141 17.73 14.50 -3.25
CA ASN A 141 18.01 15.76 -2.55
C ASN A 141 18.98 16.66 -3.35
N ASN A 142 20.12 16.14 -3.80
CA ASN A 142 21.20 16.99 -4.32
C ASN A 142 21.13 17.17 -5.84
N ILE A 143 20.75 16.12 -6.57
CA ILE A 143 20.71 16.16 -8.05
C ILE A 143 19.36 16.71 -8.52
N LEU A 144 18.26 16.14 -8.02
CA LEU A 144 16.91 16.52 -8.43
C LEU A 144 16.34 17.70 -7.62
N ASN A 145 16.95 18.06 -6.49
CA ASN A 145 16.52 19.17 -5.64
C ASN A 145 15.05 19.08 -5.21
N LEU A 146 14.59 17.87 -4.88
CA LEU A 146 13.18 17.60 -4.52
C LEU A 146 12.90 17.69 -3.02
N ARG A 147 13.89 18.00 -2.19
CA ARG A 147 13.72 18.12 -0.74
C ARG A 147 12.64 19.12 -0.39
N ASP A 148 11.85 18.80 0.65
CA ASP A 148 10.74 19.63 1.10
C ASP A 148 9.71 19.91 0.00
N THR A 149 9.56 18.97 -0.94
CA THR A 149 8.50 19.01 -1.95
C THR A 149 7.69 17.72 -1.95
N ILE A 150 6.43 17.83 -2.39
CA ILE A 150 5.56 16.67 -2.54
C ILE A 150 6.09 15.61 -3.52
N TRP A 151 6.91 16.04 -4.48
CA TRP A 151 7.51 15.15 -5.47
C TRP A 151 8.55 14.20 -4.88
N ALA A 152 9.20 14.58 -3.79
CA ALA A 152 10.08 13.66 -3.06
C ALA A 152 9.32 12.50 -2.40
N LEU A 153 8.01 12.65 -2.16
CA LEU A 153 7.16 11.57 -1.67
C LEU A 153 6.64 10.67 -2.81
N ILE A 154 6.46 11.25 -4.00
CA ILE A 154 5.83 10.57 -5.13
C ILE A 154 6.84 9.84 -6.01
N LEU A 155 7.84 10.56 -6.53
CA LEU A 155 8.71 10.08 -7.61
C LEU A 155 9.59 8.89 -7.24
N PRO A 156 10.18 8.80 -6.03
CA PRO A 156 11.00 7.65 -5.66
C PRO A 156 10.23 6.31 -5.66
N LEU A 157 8.93 6.35 -5.38
CA LEU A 157 8.04 5.19 -5.35
C LEU A 157 7.26 5.00 -6.66
N ALA A 158 7.39 5.95 -7.61
CA ALA A 158 6.53 6.02 -8.80
C ALA A 158 6.71 4.84 -9.75
N CYS A 159 7.85 4.15 -9.73
CA CYS A 159 8.08 2.99 -10.59
C CYS A 159 8.77 1.87 -9.84
N SER A 160 8.26 0.65 -10.00
CA SER A 160 8.84 -0.57 -9.45
C SER A 160 9.05 -1.59 -10.56
N SER A 161 10.27 -2.10 -10.67
CA SER A 161 10.61 -3.17 -11.62
C SER A 161 9.72 -4.41 -11.46
N PHE A 162 9.29 -4.70 -10.23
CA PHE A 162 8.37 -5.79 -9.94
C PHE A 162 7.00 -5.54 -10.59
N SER A 163 6.41 -4.37 -10.36
CA SER A 163 5.13 -3.98 -10.97
C SER A 163 5.20 -3.98 -12.50
N VAL A 164 6.30 -3.50 -13.08
CA VAL A 164 6.51 -3.52 -14.54
C VAL A 164 6.58 -4.95 -15.07
N THR A 165 7.23 -5.86 -14.33
CA THR A 165 7.36 -7.27 -14.72
C THR A 165 6.03 -8.01 -14.66
N ILE A 166 5.20 -7.75 -13.64
CA ILE A 166 3.82 -8.26 -13.57
C ILE A 166 3.03 -7.76 -14.79
N CYS A 167 3.08 -6.45 -15.05
CA CYS A 167 2.34 -5.83 -16.14
C CYS A 167 2.75 -6.40 -17.51
N ARG A 168 4.05 -6.54 -17.74
CA ARG A 168 4.63 -7.19 -18.92
C ARG A 168 4.09 -8.60 -19.11
N THR A 169 4.11 -9.40 -18.05
CA THR A 169 3.67 -10.81 -18.10
C THR A 169 2.20 -10.88 -18.44
N PHE A 170 1.36 -10.08 -17.77
CA PHE A 170 -0.07 -10.00 -18.05
C PHE A 170 -0.35 -9.61 -19.50
N PHE A 171 0.28 -8.55 -20.02
CA PHE A 171 0.08 -8.14 -21.41
C PHE A 171 0.56 -9.19 -22.42
N ARG A 172 1.59 -9.98 -22.08
CA ARG A 172 2.08 -11.03 -22.96
C ARG A 172 1.13 -12.24 -23.01
N THR A 173 0.51 -12.59 -21.89
CA THR A 173 -0.37 -13.76 -21.79
C THR A 173 -1.80 -13.46 -22.23
N THR A 174 -2.30 -12.26 -21.97
CA THR A 174 -3.73 -11.94 -22.17
C THR A 174 -4.04 -11.18 -23.46
N VAL A 175 -3.06 -10.51 -24.08
CA VAL A 175 -3.27 -9.70 -25.29
C VAL A 175 -2.66 -10.42 -26.50
N PRO A 176 -3.47 -11.07 -27.36
CA PRO A 176 -2.98 -11.78 -28.54
C PRO A 176 -2.25 -10.85 -29.51
N ASP A 177 -1.13 -11.30 -30.07
CA ASP A 177 -0.36 -10.52 -31.04
C ASP A 177 -1.21 -10.20 -32.31
N ALA A 178 -2.11 -11.11 -32.71
CA ALA A 178 -3.04 -10.92 -33.84
C ALA A 178 -3.97 -9.71 -33.67
N LEU A 179 -4.41 -9.40 -32.45
CA LEU A 179 -5.26 -8.24 -32.18
C LEU A 179 -4.50 -6.93 -32.44
N ILE A 180 -3.21 -6.90 -32.10
CA ILE A 180 -2.33 -5.76 -32.34
C ILE A 180 -2.00 -5.63 -33.82
N GLU A 181 -1.78 -6.73 -34.53
CA GLU A 181 -1.55 -6.74 -35.97
C GLU A 181 -2.76 -6.25 -36.75
N ALA A 182 -3.97 -6.71 -36.39
CA ALA A 182 -5.22 -6.21 -36.97
C ALA A 182 -5.36 -4.68 -36.79
N ALA A 183 -5.13 -4.18 -35.57
CA ALA A 183 -5.20 -2.73 -35.32
C ALA A 183 -4.15 -1.94 -36.11
N LYS A 184 -2.96 -2.51 -36.37
CA LYS A 184 -1.94 -1.89 -37.24
C LYS A 184 -2.36 -1.86 -38.70
N ILE A 185 -3.01 -2.91 -39.20
CA ILE A 185 -3.57 -2.96 -40.55
C ILE A 185 -4.64 -1.87 -40.71
N ASP A 186 -5.44 -1.64 -39.67
CA ASP A 186 -6.42 -0.54 -39.60
C ASP A 186 -5.80 0.86 -39.42
N GLY A 187 -4.46 0.97 -39.45
CA GLY A 187 -3.75 2.25 -39.35
C GLY A 187 -3.64 2.83 -37.94
N ALA A 188 -3.94 2.06 -36.88
CA ALA A 188 -3.81 2.54 -35.51
C ALA A 188 -2.34 2.72 -35.08
N GLY A 189 -1.99 3.92 -34.62
CA GLY A 189 -0.69 4.20 -34.01
C GLY A 189 -0.50 3.51 -32.65
N GLN A 190 0.74 3.37 -32.18
CA GLN A 190 1.06 2.65 -30.93
C GLN A 190 0.35 3.20 -29.69
N PHE A 191 0.23 4.52 -29.57
CA PHE A 191 -0.49 5.14 -28.47
C PHE A 191 -1.99 4.80 -28.48
N ARG A 192 -2.61 4.75 -29.66
CA ARG A 192 -4.02 4.37 -29.83
C ARG A 192 -4.25 2.90 -29.52
N ILE A 193 -3.34 2.03 -29.95
CA ILE A 193 -3.38 0.59 -29.60
C ILE A 193 -3.25 0.43 -28.08
N TRP A 194 -2.28 1.09 -27.46
CA TRP A 194 -2.06 1.02 -26.02
C TRP A 194 -3.27 1.52 -25.23
N SER A 195 -3.70 2.75 -25.47
CA SER A 195 -4.80 3.39 -24.70
C SER A 195 -6.18 2.83 -25.03
N GLY A 196 -6.45 2.52 -26.30
CA GLY A 196 -7.78 2.12 -26.79
C GLY A 196 -8.05 0.62 -26.78
N ILE A 197 -7.01 -0.23 -26.75
CA ILE A 197 -7.16 -1.70 -26.82
C ILE A 197 -6.52 -2.36 -25.61
N VAL A 198 -5.24 -2.08 -25.35
CA VAL A 198 -4.48 -2.79 -24.31
C VAL A 198 -4.95 -2.42 -22.90
N LEU A 199 -5.09 -1.13 -22.59
CA LEU A 199 -5.52 -0.69 -21.25
C LEU A 199 -6.93 -1.21 -20.87
N PRO A 200 -7.97 -1.14 -21.75
CA PRO A 200 -9.30 -1.66 -21.43
C PRO A 200 -9.33 -3.17 -21.11
N ILE A 201 -8.54 -3.97 -21.82
CA ILE A 201 -8.40 -5.42 -21.56
C ILE A 201 -7.69 -5.67 -20.23
N SER A 202 -6.85 -4.72 -19.81
CA SER A 202 -5.91 -4.88 -18.71
C SER A 202 -6.36 -4.23 -17.40
N LYS A 203 -7.65 -3.89 -17.28
CA LYS A 203 -8.24 -3.40 -16.03
C LYS A 203 -7.91 -4.28 -14.80
N PRO A 204 -7.88 -5.63 -14.88
CA PRO A 204 -7.52 -6.46 -13.72
C PRO A 204 -6.10 -6.18 -13.20
N VAL A 205 -5.09 -6.17 -14.09
CA VAL A 205 -3.71 -5.92 -13.68
C VAL A 205 -3.48 -4.46 -13.26
N MET A 206 -4.17 -3.51 -13.91
CA MET A 206 -4.12 -2.09 -13.50
C MET A 206 -4.65 -1.89 -12.08
N ALA A 207 -5.74 -2.59 -11.72
CA ALA A 207 -6.28 -2.55 -10.36
C ALA A 207 -5.30 -3.16 -9.35
N THR A 208 -4.63 -4.27 -9.68
CA THR A 208 -3.60 -4.87 -8.82
C THR A 208 -2.41 -3.91 -8.61
N ILE A 209 -1.87 -3.34 -9.69
CA ILE A 209 -0.75 -2.38 -9.61
C ILE A 209 -1.18 -1.13 -8.84
N GLY A 210 -2.38 -0.62 -9.12
CA GLY A 210 -2.93 0.56 -8.45
C GLY A 210 -3.12 0.34 -6.96
N MET A 211 -3.58 -0.85 -6.55
CA MET A 211 -3.69 -1.21 -5.13
C MET A 211 -2.32 -1.28 -4.46
N PHE A 212 -1.33 -1.94 -5.07
CA PHE A 212 0.03 -2.01 -4.51
C PHE A 212 0.64 -0.62 -4.36
N ALA A 213 0.48 0.24 -5.37
CA ALA A 213 0.91 1.63 -5.31
C ALA A 213 0.18 2.39 -4.19
N ALA A 214 -1.14 2.29 -4.13
CA ALA A 214 -1.95 3.00 -3.14
C ALA A 214 -1.55 2.61 -1.71
N PHE A 215 -1.37 1.31 -1.45
CA PHE A 215 -0.94 0.82 -0.15
C PHE A 215 0.50 1.26 0.17
N GLY A 216 1.39 1.25 -0.84
CA GLY A 216 2.76 1.74 -0.70
C GLY A 216 2.79 3.20 -0.28
N TYR A 217 2.09 4.08 -1.00
CA TYR A 217 2.04 5.50 -0.67
C TYR A 217 1.32 5.79 0.65
N TRP A 218 0.22 5.09 0.95
CA TRP A 218 -0.54 5.30 2.19
C TRP A 218 0.28 4.97 3.44
N ASN A 219 1.12 3.93 3.35
CA ASN A 219 1.95 3.47 4.46
C ASN A 219 3.37 4.04 4.41
N ASP A 220 3.68 4.94 3.48
CA ASP A 220 5.02 5.52 3.41
C ASP A 220 5.21 6.60 4.49
N TRP A 221 6.10 6.28 5.42
CA TRP A 221 6.68 7.22 6.38
C TRP A 221 8.16 7.46 6.10
N PHE A 222 8.79 6.56 5.35
CA PHE A 222 10.24 6.53 5.23
C PHE A 222 10.75 7.63 4.30
N GLN A 223 10.14 7.81 3.12
CA GLN A 223 10.54 8.92 2.23
C GLN A 223 10.31 10.27 2.89
N ALA A 224 9.20 10.41 3.63
CA ALA A 224 8.93 11.61 4.42
C ALA A 224 10.03 11.87 5.45
N SER A 225 10.43 10.85 6.22
CA SER A 225 11.50 11.00 7.23
C SER A 225 12.85 11.41 6.64
N LEU A 226 13.13 11.03 5.38
CA LEU A 226 14.38 11.35 4.70
C LEU A 226 14.35 12.74 4.05
N TYR A 227 13.25 13.11 3.41
CA TYR A 227 13.22 14.24 2.48
C TYR A 227 12.37 15.42 2.93
N ILE A 228 11.55 15.25 3.97
CA ILE A 228 10.62 16.27 4.42
C ILE A 228 11.00 16.76 5.82
N SER A 229 11.08 18.08 5.96
CA SER A 229 11.24 18.84 7.19
C SER A 229 10.05 19.77 7.42
N ASP A 230 9.37 20.24 6.37
CA ASP A 230 8.13 21.01 6.52
C ASP A 230 6.99 20.10 7.01
N THR A 231 6.49 20.37 8.22
CA THR A 231 5.39 19.63 8.84
C THR A 231 4.09 19.69 8.03
N LYS A 232 3.95 20.67 7.13
CA LYS A 232 2.80 20.79 6.25
C LYS A 232 2.72 19.70 5.18
N LEU A 233 3.84 19.05 4.87
CA LEU A 233 3.95 17.99 3.87
C LEU A 233 3.92 16.58 4.48
N ASN A 234 3.84 16.47 5.81
CA ASN A 234 3.80 15.17 6.47
C ASN A 234 2.51 14.41 6.14
N THR A 235 2.65 13.15 5.77
CA THR A 235 1.55 12.18 5.66
C THR A 235 1.15 11.68 7.05
N LEU A 236 -0.05 11.11 7.21
CA LEU A 236 -0.48 10.55 8.50
C LEU A 236 0.47 9.49 9.04
N GLN A 237 0.95 8.59 8.18
CA GLN A 237 1.88 7.53 8.59
C GLN A 237 3.23 8.12 9.03
N ALA A 238 3.73 9.16 8.33
CA ALA A 238 4.93 9.88 8.71
C ALA A 238 4.76 10.63 10.04
N MET A 239 3.61 11.27 10.25
CA MET A 239 3.28 11.96 11.50
C MET A 239 3.27 10.99 12.68
N LEU A 240 2.60 9.83 12.55
CA LEU A 240 2.59 8.80 13.59
C LEU A 240 4.00 8.28 13.90
N ASN A 241 4.83 8.03 12.88
CA ASN A 241 6.22 7.62 13.07
C ASN A 241 7.07 8.71 13.73
N SER A 242 6.89 9.97 13.34
CA SER A 242 7.59 11.10 13.95
C SER A 242 7.24 11.21 15.43
N ILE A 243 5.97 11.04 15.81
CA ILE A 243 5.53 11.03 17.21
C ILE A 243 6.21 9.89 17.98
N GLN A 244 6.22 8.67 17.42
CA GLN A 244 6.88 7.52 18.06
C GLN A 244 8.38 7.75 18.25
N ASN A 245 9.08 8.19 17.20
CA ASN A 245 10.52 8.45 17.25
C ASN A 245 10.87 9.56 18.26
N ASN A 246 10.04 10.62 18.35
CA ASN A 246 10.25 11.69 19.34
C ASN A 246 10.06 11.16 20.78
N ILE A 247 9.07 10.30 21.01
CA ILE A 247 8.86 9.66 22.32
C ILE A 247 10.05 8.77 22.68
N ASP A 248 10.50 7.93 21.76
CA ASP A 248 11.62 7.02 21.99
C ASP A 248 12.93 7.79 22.23
N TYR A 249 13.16 8.88 21.50
CA TYR A 249 14.31 9.75 21.70
C TYR A 249 14.32 10.35 23.12
N LEU A 250 13.19 10.87 23.56
CA LEU A 250 13.01 11.46 24.88
C LEU A 250 13.15 10.40 26.00
N ALA A 251 12.62 9.20 25.80
CA ALA A 251 12.72 8.08 26.75
C ALA A 251 14.16 7.62 26.96
N ASN A 252 14.96 7.63 25.91
CA ASN A 252 16.35 7.22 25.96
C ASN A 252 17.33 8.36 26.30
N ASN A 253 16.87 9.62 26.32
CA ASN A 253 17.70 10.80 26.64
C ASN A 253 17.02 11.73 27.67
N PRO A 254 16.87 11.32 28.95
CA PRO A 254 16.11 12.07 29.96
C PRO A 254 16.72 13.42 30.36
N TYR A 255 17.95 13.72 29.95
CA TYR A 255 18.71 14.92 30.35
C TYR A 255 18.50 16.16 29.45
N GLY A 256 17.53 16.11 28.52
CA GLY A 256 17.21 17.21 27.58
C GLY A 256 16.51 18.45 28.17
N GLY A 257 16.69 18.76 29.47
CA GLY A 257 16.27 20.03 30.07
C GLY A 257 14.79 20.18 30.45
N LEU A 258 13.95 19.16 30.30
CA LEU A 258 12.56 19.15 30.79
C LEU A 258 12.47 18.46 32.16
N SER A 259 11.69 19.01 33.09
CA SER A 259 11.37 18.30 34.33
C SER A 259 10.59 17.01 34.03
N MET A 260 10.77 15.95 34.83
CA MET A 260 10.09 14.66 34.65
C MET A 260 8.55 14.79 34.62
N GLN A 261 7.98 15.82 35.27
CA GLN A 261 6.55 16.16 35.17
C GLN A 261 6.19 16.80 33.82
N GLN A 262 6.95 17.76 33.31
CA GLN A 262 6.69 18.34 31.97
C GLN A 262 6.85 17.28 30.88
N TYR A 263 7.84 16.39 31.04
CA TYR A 263 8.10 15.24 30.18
C TYR A 263 6.85 14.35 30.01
N LYS A 264 6.17 13.99 31.11
CA LYS A 264 4.95 13.17 31.09
C LYS A 264 3.74 13.90 30.51
N MET A 265 3.65 15.23 30.65
CA MET A 265 2.54 16.02 30.10
C MET A 265 2.70 16.34 28.62
N SER A 266 3.93 16.37 28.10
CA SER A 266 4.21 16.68 26.69
C SER A 266 4.11 15.48 25.75
N MET A 267 4.12 14.24 26.27
CA MET A 267 4.08 13.04 25.44
C MET A 267 2.65 12.64 25.08
N PRO A 268 2.35 12.38 23.80
CA PRO A 268 1.15 11.66 23.42
C PRO A 268 1.09 10.31 24.12
N THR A 269 -0.01 10.07 24.85
CA THR A 269 -0.24 8.83 25.59
C THR A 269 -0.45 7.64 24.66
N GLU A 270 -0.36 6.41 25.18
CA GLU A 270 -0.62 5.19 24.40
C GLU A 270 -2.00 5.23 23.73
N SER A 271 -3.00 5.71 24.48
CA SER A 271 -4.36 5.94 24.00
C SER A 271 -4.40 6.88 22.78
N VAL A 272 -3.63 7.99 22.80
CA VAL A 272 -3.52 8.92 21.66
C VAL A 272 -2.85 8.26 20.45
N ARG A 273 -1.78 7.48 20.64
CA ARG A 273 -1.10 6.78 19.54
C ARG A 273 -2.03 5.79 18.85
N MET A 274 -2.79 5.04 19.63
CA MET A 274 -3.78 4.10 19.10
C MET A 274 -4.94 4.83 18.42
N ALA A 275 -5.38 5.99 18.94
CA ALA A 275 -6.38 6.81 18.28
C ALA A 275 -5.90 7.32 16.90
N ILE A 276 -4.64 7.78 16.78
CA ILE A 276 -4.05 8.15 15.48
C ILE A 276 -3.97 6.93 14.55
N ALA A 277 -3.58 5.76 15.06
CA ALA A 277 -3.57 4.53 14.28
C ALA A 277 -4.97 4.18 13.74
N MET A 278 -6.03 4.37 14.53
CA MET A 278 -7.39 4.18 14.07
C MET A 278 -7.77 5.15 12.94
N VAL A 279 -7.37 6.43 13.02
CA VAL A 279 -7.56 7.42 11.95
C VAL A 279 -6.85 7.01 10.66
N ILE A 280 -5.70 6.34 10.75
CA ILE A 280 -4.96 5.83 9.58
C ILE A 280 -5.61 4.57 8.98
N ILE A 281 -6.10 3.65 9.83
CA ILE A 281 -6.60 2.35 9.40
C ILE A 281 -8.01 2.43 8.83
N ILE A 282 -8.89 3.27 9.40
CA ILE A 282 -10.30 3.33 8.98
C ILE A 282 -10.45 3.67 7.49
N PRO A 283 -9.81 4.72 6.94
CA PRO A 283 -9.96 5.07 5.53
C PRO A 283 -9.51 3.95 4.60
N ILE A 284 -8.35 3.33 4.86
CA ILE A 284 -7.85 2.25 3.99
C ILE A 284 -8.74 1.00 4.09
N ALA A 285 -9.25 0.67 5.27
CA ALA A 285 -10.20 -0.43 5.46
C ALA A 285 -11.50 -0.20 4.67
N LEU A 286 -12.02 1.03 4.64
CA LEU A 286 -13.20 1.39 3.85
C LEU A 286 -12.98 1.28 2.34
N THR A 287 -11.73 1.39 1.85
CA THR A 287 -11.43 1.17 0.42
C THR A 287 -11.36 -0.30 0.03
N TYR A 288 -11.17 -1.22 0.99
CA TYR A 288 -10.96 -2.64 0.71
C TYR A 288 -12.07 -3.30 -0.14
N PRO A 289 -13.38 -3.08 0.11
CA PRO A 289 -14.44 -3.67 -0.71
C PRO A 289 -14.35 -3.31 -2.19
N PHE A 290 -13.82 -2.12 -2.52
CA PHE A 290 -13.63 -1.69 -3.91
C PHE A 290 -12.53 -2.49 -4.62
N PHE A 291 -11.45 -2.84 -3.91
CA PHE A 291 -10.33 -3.62 -4.48
C PHE A 291 -10.59 -5.12 -4.50
N GLN A 292 -11.40 -5.65 -3.57
CA GLN A 292 -11.66 -7.09 -3.42
C GLN A 292 -12.11 -7.75 -4.73
N LYS A 293 -13.01 -7.12 -5.48
CA LYS A 293 -13.52 -7.66 -6.76
C LYS A 293 -12.41 -7.85 -7.80
N TYR A 294 -11.41 -6.96 -7.80
CA TYR A 294 -10.30 -7.03 -8.75
C TYR A 294 -9.20 -7.99 -8.31
N PHE A 295 -9.03 -8.18 -7.00
CA PHE A 295 -8.04 -9.10 -6.41
C PHE A 295 -8.29 -10.56 -6.81
N ILE A 296 -9.56 -10.98 -6.77
CA ILE A 296 -9.99 -12.35 -7.12
C ILE A 296 -9.70 -12.66 -8.61
N SER A 297 -9.73 -11.65 -9.48
CA SER A 297 -9.47 -11.82 -10.92
C SER A 297 -7.99 -11.64 -11.29
N GLY A 298 -7.23 -10.77 -10.61
CA GLY A 298 -5.86 -10.44 -11.02
C GLY A 298 -4.82 -11.52 -10.70
N LEU A 299 -4.85 -12.10 -9.49
CA LEU A 299 -3.87 -13.10 -9.04
C LEU A 299 -4.12 -14.51 -9.59
N THR A 300 -5.37 -14.83 -9.89
CA THR A 300 -5.78 -16.15 -10.38
C THR A 300 -5.41 -16.36 -11.84
N ILE A 301 -5.39 -15.31 -12.66
CA ILE A 301 -5.04 -15.41 -14.09
C ILE A 301 -3.56 -15.77 -14.30
N GLY A 302 -2.65 -15.37 -13.40
CA GLY A 302 -1.24 -15.74 -13.48
C GLY A 302 -0.91 -17.16 -13.01
N SER A 303 -1.84 -17.81 -12.30
CA SER A 303 -1.67 -19.15 -11.70
C SER A 303 -2.38 -20.26 -12.49
N VAL A 304 -3.34 -19.91 -13.35
CA VAL A 304 -3.90 -20.85 -14.33
C VAL A 304 -3.00 -20.84 -15.56
N LYS A 305 -1.93 -21.65 -15.49
CA LYS A 305 -1.30 -22.17 -16.70
C LYS A 305 -2.25 -23.21 -17.30
N GLU A 306 -2.81 -22.92 -18.47
CA GLU A 306 -3.01 -23.96 -19.49
C GLU A 306 -1.78 -24.00 -20.39
#